data_AF-A0A2D4S623-F1
#
_entry.id   AF-A0A2D4S623-F1
#
_cell.length_a   1.000
_cell.length_b   1.000
_cell.length_c   1.000
_cell.angle_alpha   90.00
_cell.angle_beta   90.00
_cell.angle_gamma   90.00
#
_symmetry.space_group_name_H-M   'P 1'
#
loop_
_entity.id
_entity.type
_entity.pdbx_description
1 polymer ?
#
loop_
_entity_poly.entity_id
_entity_poly.type
_entity_poly.pdbx_seq_one_letter_code
_entity_poly.pdbx_strand_id
1 'polypeptide(L)' 'MIAQIEQHIKQGHYDQALSLLPALEQTFADHAEMRWAIRTLQRDLESHNHNTLDTLQGLKQVLVG' A
#
# COMPACT_ATOMS: atom_id res chain seq x y z
N MET A 1 4.84 -3.81 8.34
CA MET A 1 5.03 -2.92 7.18
C MET A 1 3.73 -2.25 6.75
N ILE A 2 2.67 -3.02 6.43
CA ILE A 2 1.36 -2.45 6.03
C ILE A 2 0.75 -1.52 7.09
N ALA A 3 0.84 -1.86 8.38
CA ALA A 3 0.37 -0.99 9.46
C ALA A 3 1.13 0.35 9.55
N GLN A 4 2.42 0.38 9.17
CA GLN A 4 3.19 1.63 9.11
C GLN A 4 2.76 2.48 7.91
N ILE A 5 2.57 1.86 6.75
CA ILE A 5 2.02 2.52 5.55
C ILE A 5 0.67 3.14 5.85
N GLU A 6 -0.22 2.40 6.53
CA GLU A 6 -1.53 2.91 6.99
C GLU A 6 -1.39 4.13 7.90
N GLN A 7 -0.48 4.08 8.86
CA GLN A 7 -0.25 5.18 9.79
C GLN A 7 0.23 6.43 9.05
N HIS A 8 1.16 6.29 8.11
CA HIS A 8 1.64 7.41 7.29
C HIS A 8 0.51 8.02 6.45
N ILE A 9 -0.34 7.19 5.82
CA ILE A 9 -1.52 7.66 5.07
C ILE A 9 -2.48 8.44 5.99
N LYS A 10 -2.80 7.90 7.17
CA LYS A 10 -3.69 8.58 8.15
C LYS A 10 -3.15 9.91 8.65
N GLN A 11 -1.83 10.06 8.66
CA GLN A 11 -1.15 11.29 9.05
C GLN A 11 -0.93 12.26 7.86
N GLY A 12 -1.37 11.89 6.65
CA GLY A 12 -1.13 12.67 5.44
C GLY A 12 0.31 12.63 4.93
N HIS A 13 1.16 11.75 5.48
CA HIS A 13 2.55 11.56 5.09
C HIS A 13 2.68 10.61 3.89
N TYR A 14 2.08 10.97 2.75
CA TYR A 14 2.04 10.12 1.56
C TYR A 14 3.44 9.77 1.01
N ASP A 15 4.39 10.70 1.05
CA ASP A 15 5.79 10.43 0.64
C ASP A 15 6.45 9.34 1.49
N GLN A 16 6.18 9.33 2.80
CA GLN A 16 6.71 8.30 3.69
C GLN A 16 6.05 6.95 3.40
N ALA A 17 4.74 6.93 3.12
CA ALA A 17 4.04 5.73 2.69
C ALA A 17 4.60 5.18 1.36
N LEU A 18 4.87 6.05 0.38
CA LEU A 18 5.47 5.69 -0.91
C LEU A 18 6.86 5.07 -0.74
N SER A 19 7.70 5.61 0.16
CA SER A 19 9.05 5.09 0.40
C SER A 19 9.07 3.64 0.91
N LEU A 20 7.97 3.17 1.50
CA LEU A 20 7.84 1.82 2.05
C LEU A 20 7.29 0.81 1.02
N LEU A 21 6.72 1.27 -0.09
CA LEU A 21 6.14 0.38 -1.10
C LEU A 21 7.16 -0.53 -1.81
N PRO A 22 8.37 -0.09 -2.18
CA PRO A 22 9.35 -0.99 -2.82
C PRO A 22 9.74 -2.17 -1.92
N ALA A 23 9.87 -1.93 -0.61
CA ALA A 23 10.14 -2.99 0.35
C ALA A 23 8.95 -3.95 0.49
N LEU A 24 7.72 -3.42 0.42
CA LEU A 24 6.50 -4.22 0.41
C LEU A 24 6.41 -5.08 -0.86
N GLU A 25 6.71 -4.52 -2.04
CA GLU A 25 6.70 -5.22 -3.33
C GLU A 25 7.72 -6.37 -3.33
N GLN A 26 8.92 -6.14 -2.79
CA GLN A 26 9.94 -7.20 -2.65
C GLN A 26 9.49 -8.31 -1.72
N THR A 27 8.83 -7.98 -0.60
CA THR A 27 8.31 -8.97 0.36
C THR A 27 7.29 -9.91 -0.29
N PHE A 28 6.52 -9.40 -1.28
CA PHE A 28 5.48 -10.15 -1.96
C PHE A 28 5.77 -10.36 -3.45
N ALA A 29 7.06 -10.40 -3.83
CA ALA A 29 7.48 -10.47 -5.23
C ALA A 29 6.91 -11.69 -5.97
N ASP A 30 6.71 -12.80 -5.27
CA ASP A 30 6.16 -14.05 -5.81
C ASP A 30 4.62 -14.09 -5.86
N HIS A 31 3.95 -13.09 -5.28
CA HIS A 31 2.49 -13.01 -5.25
C HIS A 31 2.00 -12.00 -6.30
N ALA A 32 1.53 -12.50 -7.44
CA ALA A 32 1.06 -11.67 -8.56
C ALA A 32 -0.07 -10.70 -8.15
N GLU A 33 -1.03 -11.17 -7.34
CA GLU A 33 -2.12 -10.35 -6.81
C GLU A 33 -1.62 -9.24 -5.88
N MET A 34 -0.63 -9.55 -5.04
CA MET A 34 -0.01 -8.55 -4.16
C MET A 34 0.75 -7.50 -4.95
N ARG A 35 1.52 -7.88 -5.98
CA ARG A 35 2.18 -6.91 -6.85
C ARG A 35 1.19 -5.97 -7.51
N TRP A 36 0.07 -6.49 -8.02
CA TRP A 36 -0.97 -5.66 -8.60
C TRP A 36 -1.55 -4.67 -7.57
N ALA A 37 -1.89 -5.17 -6.38
CA ALA A 37 -2.50 -4.36 -5.33
C ALA A 37 -1.53 -3.29 -4.77
N ILE A 38 -0.23 -3.60 -4.65
CA ILE A 38 0.81 -2.65 -4.26
C ILE A 38 0.97 -1.53 -5.30
N ARG A 39 0.89 -1.85 -6.60
CA ARG A 39 0.93 -0.81 -7.65
C ARG A 39 -0.31 0.07 -7.67
N THR A 40 -1.49 -0.49 -7.38
CA THR A 40 -2.71 0.32 -7.23
C THR A 40 -2.56 1.28 -6.06
N LEU A 41 -2.04 0.79 -4.92
CA LEU A 41 -1.76 1.62 -3.75
C LEU A 41 -0.74 2.72 -4.06
N GLN A 42 0.31 2.43 -4.84
CA GLN A 42 1.27 3.44 -5.28
C GLN A 42 0.60 4.57 -6.05
N ARG A 43 -0.25 4.23 -7.02
CA ARG A 43 -0.96 5.23 -7.83
C ARG A 43 -1.92 6.08 -6.98
N ASP A 44 -2.61 5.46 -6.03
CA ASP A 44 -3.53 6.19 -5.15
C ASP A 44 -2.76 7.13 -4.21
N LEU A 45 -1.58 6.73 -3.73
CA LEU A 45 -0.68 7.57 -2.96
C LEU A 45 -0.15 8.74 -3.80
N GLU A 46 0.31 8.50 -5.02
CA GLU A 46 0.79 9.55 -5.94
C GLU A 46 -0.31 10.56 -6.31
N SER A 47 -1.56 10.10 -6.37
CA SER A 47 -2.72 10.95 -6.63
C SER A 47 -3.23 11.70 -5.39
N HIS A 48 -2.62 11.49 -4.21
CA HIS A 48 -3.16 11.90 -2.90
C HIS A 48 -4.65 11.59 -2.75
N ASN A 49 -5.07 10.45 -3.32
CA ASN A 49 -6.48 10.09 -3.38
C ASN A 49 -6.92 9.58 -2.01
N HIS A 50 -8.04 10.10 -1.50
CA HIS A 50 -8.62 9.68 -0.21
C HIS A 50 -8.94 8.17 -0.15
N ASN A 51 -9.04 7.52 -1.30
CA ASN A 51 -9.28 6.08 -1.43
C ASN A 51 -8.03 5.22 -1.11
N THR A 52 -6.88 5.83 -0.80
CA THR A 52 -5.66 5.08 -0.45
C THR A 52 -5.87 4.11 0.71
N LEU A 53 -6.69 4.51 1.69
CA LEU A 53 -7.01 3.66 2.82
C LEU A 53 -7.84 2.44 2.41
N ASP A 54 -8.80 2.60 1.51
CA ASP A 54 -9.62 1.51 1.00
C ASP A 54 -8.78 0.48 0.22
N THR A 55 -7.89 0.97 -0.65
CA THR A 55 -6.94 0.12 -1.39
C THR A 55 -5.99 -0.62 -0.46
N LEU A 56 -5.49 0.03 0.59
CA LEU A 56 -4.68 -0.63 1.62
C LEU A 56 -5.48 -1.66 2.42
N GLN A 57 -6.76 -1.40 2.67
CA GLN A 57 -7.65 -2.33 3.35
C GLN A 57 -7.91 -3.57 2.50
N GLY A 58 -8.07 -3.41 1.19
CA GLY A 58 -8.12 -4.51 0.23
C GLY A 58 -6.85 -5.36 0.27
N LEU A 59 -5.66 -4.73 0.28
CA LEU A 59 -4.37 -5.40 0.44
C LEU A 59 -4.29 -6.26 1.71
N LYS A 60 -4.82 -5.76 2.84
CA LYS A 60 -4.85 -6.52 4.08
C LYS A 60 -5.74 -7.75 3.99
N GLN A 61 -6.89 -7.66 3.32
CA GLN A 61 -7.80 -8.80 3.17
C GLN A 61 -7.15 -9.91 2.36
N VAL A 62 -6.43 -9.57 1.29
CA VAL A 62 -5.69 -10.55 0.46
C VAL A 62 -4.59 -11.27 1.25
N LEU A 63 -4.03 -10.64 2.28
CA LEU A 63 -2.97 -11.23 3.11
C LEU A 63 -3.45 -12.11 4.26
N VAL A 64 -4.70 -11.93 4.69
CA VAL A 64 -5.30 -12.67 5.82
C VAL A 64 -6.24 -13.77 5.32
N GLY A 65 -6.59 -13.74 4.03
CA GLY A 65 -7.41 -14.75 3.35
C GLY A 65 -6.64 -15.97 2.88
#